data_AF-A0A8C0G1B9-F1
#
_entry.id   AF-A0A8C0G1B9-F1
#
_cell.length_a   1.000
_cell.length_b   1.000
_cell.length_c   1.000
_cell.angle_alpha   90.00
_cell.angle_beta   90.00
_cell.angle_gamma   90.00
#
_symmetry.space_group_name_H-M   'P 1'
#
loop_
_entity.id
_entity.type
_entity.pdbx_description
1 polymer ?
#
loop_
_entity_poly.entity_id
_entity_poly.type
_entity_poly.pdbx_seq_one_letter_code
_entity_poly.pdbx_strand_id
1 'polypeptide(L)'
;GDGFGARAGQQRWVWGQGQAAEMSLGDRDGQQRWAWGTGPGTGDGFEGRAGQQRWKLLVFVNPMGGRCRAGEIYQDRVAGLFALAGIQTEVIGEYPHNIPPHPHPYLADLDGLVCVGGDGTFNELMHALISRTQRKAGIPEDNPMAPLLPPQLRIGIIPAGSTDCICFATVGTNDPVTSALHIIIGDSQPLDVCSVHHHERLLRYAVSLVGYGFYGDVVSDSERHRWMGPMRYDFSGFKAVLCNRSYEGTVEFLTVGGTEANPRDQTRCRGRETGSNGVSSPASKWQWEQGRFLAINLTCMSSACPKSPDGLSPSAHLADGTADLILVRECSALGFLCHLSRHMDHRDQFDLPFVSVHRVQALRFTPKQLEDSEEGEQPGRRGWKGLLGGLCCGEQPLSSWSCDGETLPHADISVRVHRQLIHLFARGIEQGMGLL
;
A
#
# COMPACT_ATOMS: atom_id res chain seq x y z
N GLY A 1 -26.77 -55.12 -9.10
CA GLY A 1 -27.53 -54.03 -8.49
C GLY A 1 -26.70 -53.54 -7.33
N ASP A 2 -25.93 -52.49 -7.56
CA ASP A 2 -25.09 -51.86 -6.55
C ASP A 2 -25.58 -50.44 -6.33
N GLY A 3 -25.91 -50.12 -5.08
CA GLY A 3 -26.49 -48.86 -4.66
C GLY A 3 -25.71 -48.25 -3.49
N PHE A 4 -25.08 -47.12 -3.78
CA PHE A 4 -24.90 -45.88 -3.01
C PHE A 4 -24.90 -45.86 -1.46
N GLY A 5 -23.94 -45.12 -0.93
CA GLY A 5 -24.02 -44.49 0.40
C GLY A 5 -22.80 -43.61 0.72
N ALA A 6 -22.84 -42.33 0.36
CA ALA A 6 -21.84 -41.32 0.72
C ALA A 6 -21.96 -40.89 2.20
N ARG A 7 -20.83 -40.64 2.88
CA ARG A 7 -20.78 -39.85 4.12
C ARG A 7 -19.67 -38.81 4.05
N ALA A 8 -20.06 -37.56 4.27
CA ALA A 8 -19.22 -36.38 4.37
C ALA A 8 -18.41 -36.38 5.68
N GLY A 9 -17.12 -36.08 5.59
CA GLY A 9 -16.24 -35.86 6.73
C GLY A 9 -16.30 -34.41 7.20
N GLN A 10 -16.86 -34.19 8.38
CA GLN A 10 -16.89 -32.92 9.09
C GLN A 10 -15.57 -32.78 9.87
N GLN A 11 -14.68 -31.83 9.51
CA GLN A 11 -13.55 -31.47 10.35
C GLN A 11 -13.93 -30.31 11.27
N ARG A 12 -13.71 -30.56 12.57
CA ARG A 12 -14.11 -29.73 13.72
C ARG A 12 -12.89 -28.93 14.16
N TRP A 13 -12.98 -27.60 14.15
CA TRP A 13 -11.93 -26.72 14.66
C TRP A 13 -12.05 -26.60 16.19
N VAL A 14 -10.98 -26.91 16.91
CA VAL A 14 -10.83 -26.68 18.35
C VAL A 14 -9.84 -25.52 18.53
N TRP A 15 -10.25 -24.47 19.22
CA TRP A 15 -9.34 -23.41 19.69
C TRP A 15 -9.44 -23.32 21.20
N GLY A 16 -8.28 -23.43 21.86
CA GLY A 16 -8.12 -23.45 23.31
C GLY A 16 -8.48 -22.14 23.99
N GLN A 17 -9.00 -22.26 25.21
CA GLN A 17 -9.31 -21.18 26.14
C GLN A 17 -8.07 -20.69 26.91
N GLY A 18 -8.11 -19.42 27.31
CA GLY A 18 -7.32 -18.81 28.39
C GLY A 18 -6.70 -17.49 27.93
N GLN A 19 -6.81 -16.36 28.62
CA GLN A 19 -7.41 -15.98 29.91
C GLN A 19 -7.74 -14.49 29.80
N ALA A 20 -8.80 -14.06 30.48
CA ALA A 20 -9.12 -12.65 30.63
C ALA A 20 -8.06 -11.94 31.49
N ALA A 21 -7.63 -10.76 31.07
CA ALA A 21 -6.95 -9.80 31.93
C ALA A 21 -7.80 -8.53 32.00
N GLU A 22 -8.48 -8.36 33.14
CA GLU A 22 -9.02 -7.07 33.56
C GLU A 22 -7.85 -6.11 33.81
N MET A 23 -7.88 -4.92 33.22
CA MET A 23 -7.06 -3.79 33.67
C MET A 23 -7.99 -2.68 34.16
N SER A 24 -7.86 -2.42 35.46
CA SER A 24 -8.54 -1.38 36.21
C SER A 24 -8.16 0.01 35.69
N LEU A 25 -9.17 0.85 35.47
CA LEU A 25 -9.03 2.29 35.20
C LEU A 25 -8.52 2.99 36.47
N GLY A 26 -7.30 3.50 36.41
CA GLY A 26 -6.70 4.40 37.40
C GLY A 26 -6.43 5.76 36.77
N ASP A 27 -6.89 6.79 37.46
CA ASP A 27 -7.13 8.18 37.05
C ASP A 27 -5.87 9.06 36.97
N ARG A 28 -5.97 10.13 36.16
CA ARG A 28 -5.25 11.44 36.16
C ARG A 28 -3.83 11.59 35.59
N ASP A 29 -3.79 12.33 34.49
CA ASP A 29 -2.88 13.45 34.17
C ASP A 29 -1.43 13.31 34.62
N GLY A 30 -0.62 12.73 33.74
CA GLY A 30 0.84 12.74 33.84
C GLY A 30 1.46 12.53 32.48
N GLN A 31 1.80 13.62 31.80
CA GLN A 31 2.58 13.64 30.56
C GLN A 31 3.96 13.00 30.82
N GLN A 32 4.12 11.70 30.57
CA GLN A 32 5.39 11.01 30.76
C GLN A 32 6.17 10.95 29.44
N ARG A 33 7.11 11.88 29.28
CA ARG A 33 8.15 11.83 28.24
C ARG A 33 9.16 10.73 28.60
N TRP A 34 9.21 9.65 27.84
CA TRP A 34 10.30 8.68 27.91
C TRP A 34 11.42 9.11 26.96
N ALA A 35 12.35 9.93 27.45
CA ALA A 35 13.59 10.19 26.74
C ALA A 35 14.57 9.06 27.07
N TRP A 36 14.73 8.09 26.16
CA TRP A 36 15.78 7.07 26.29
C TRP A 36 17.12 7.69 25.89
N GLY A 37 17.81 8.29 26.85
CA GLY A 37 19.20 8.70 26.67
C GLY A 37 20.10 7.46 26.67
N THR A 38 20.57 7.00 25.51
CA THR A 38 21.67 6.04 25.46
C THR A 38 22.96 6.76 25.78
N GLY A 39 23.44 6.63 27.02
CA GLY A 39 24.77 7.07 27.41
C GLY A 39 25.86 6.31 26.65
N PRO A 40 27.06 6.88 26.47
CA PRO A 40 28.14 6.22 25.76
C PRO A 40 28.65 5.03 26.59
N GLY A 41 28.29 3.81 26.20
CA GLY A 41 28.89 2.60 26.72
C GLY A 41 30.33 2.47 26.22
N THR A 42 31.29 2.62 27.12
CA THR A 42 32.71 2.31 26.88
C THR A 42 32.87 0.79 26.76
N GLY A 43 32.87 0.28 25.53
CA GLY A 43 33.35 -1.04 25.18
C GLY A 43 34.58 -0.89 24.29
N ASP A 44 35.76 -1.02 24.88
CA ASP A 44 37.04 -1.00 24.19
C ASP A 44 37.22 -2.33 23.42
N GLY A 45 37.66 -2.24 22.16
CA GLY A 45 38.17 -3.40 21.42
C GLY A 45 37.40 -3.81 20.16
N PHE A 46 37.39 -2.97 19.12
CA PHE A 46 37.48 -3.40 17.72
C PHE A 46 38.01 -2.23 16.87
N GLU A 47 39.33 -2.04 16.84
CA GLU A 47 39.97 -1.13 15.89
C GLU A 47 40.02 -1.78 14.50
N GLY A 48 38.90 -1.67 13.79
CA GLY A 48 38.78 -1.98 12.37
C GLY A 48 38.41 -0.73 11.57
N ARG A 49 39.43 -0.06 11.02
CA ARG A 49 39.37 0.95 9.93
C ARG A 49 38.09 1.80 9.87
N ALA A 50 38.03 2.80 10.74
CA ALA A 50 37.00 3.84 10.75
C ALA A 50 37.18 4.84 9.58
N GLY A 51 36.34 4.67 8.56
CA GLY A 51 35.69 5.78 7.86
C GLY A 51 34.18 5.75 8.09
N GLN A 52 33.76 5.23 9.26
CA GLN A 52 32.41 4.74 9.52
C GLN A 52 31.41 5.91 9.57
N GLN A 53 30.62 6.05 8.52
CA GLN A 53 29.49 6.97 8.47
C GLN A 53 28.53 6.59 9.61
N ARG A 54 28.41 7.46 10.63
CA ARG A 54 27.49 7.25 11.74
C ARG A 54 26.12 7.74 11.31
N TRP A 55 25.25 6.83 10.86
CA TRP A 55 23.88 7.15 10.52
C TRP A 55 23.16 7.76 11.74
N LYS A 56 22.44 8.85 11.53
CA LYS A 56 21.51 9.45 12.49
C LYS A 56 20.10 9.23 12.01
N LEU A 57 19.34 8.42 12.75
CA LEU A 57 17.99 8.01 12.41
C LEU A 57 16.99 8.52 13.45
N LEU A 58 15.84 9.00 12.97
CA LEU A 58 14.69 9.29 13.80
C LEU A 58 13.65 8.17 13.63
N VAL A 59 13.29 7.51 14.73
CA VAL A 59 12.45 6.33 14.76
C VAL A 59 11.05 6.69 15.28
N PHE A 60 10.02 6.48 14.48
CA PHE A 60 8.62 6.60 14.84
C PHE A 60 8.07 5.22 15.18
N VAL A 61 7.65 5.01 16.43
CA VAL A 61 7.07 3.74 16.88
C VAL A 61 5.57 3.95 17.10
N ASN A 62 4.74 3.24 16.35
CA ASN A 62 3.30 3.27 16.56
C ASN A 62 2.92 2.31 17.71
N PRO A 63 2.58 2.78 18.91
CA PRO A 63 2.31 1.89 20.05
C PRO A 63 1.09 0.99 19.83
N MET A 64 0.18 1.37 18.92
CA MET A 64 -1.01 0.57 18.57
C MET A 64 -0.75 -0.42 17.42
N GLY A 65 0.43 -0.38 16.79
CA GLY A 65 0.80 -1.29 15.70
C GLY A 65 0.87 -2.75 16.15
N GLY A 66 0.39 -3.67 15.29
CA GLY A 66 0.68 -5.10 15.43
C GLY A 66 0.05 -5.77 16.65
N ARG A 67 -1.18 -5.38 17.01
CA ARG A 67 -1.82 -5.75 18.29
C ARG A 67 -1.03 -5.22 19.50
N CYS A 68 -0.56 -3.98 19.39
CA CYS A 68 0.21 -3.27 20.42
C CYS A 68 1.59 -3.87 20.72
N ARG A 69 2.25 -4.47 19.71
CA ARG A 69 3.58 -5.10 19.86
C ARG A 69 4.72 -4.34 19.18
N ALA A 70 4.44 -3.25 18.48
CA ALA A 70 5.48 -2.49 17.76
C ALA A 70 6.60 -1.99 18.71
N GLY A 71 6.25 -1.57 19.92
CA GLY A 71 7.24 -1.16 20.94
C GLY A 71 8.16 -2.30 21.37
N GLU A 72 7.58 -3.47 21.69
CA GLU A 72 8.30 -4.70 22.01
C GLU A 72 9.22 -5.13 20.86
N ILE A 73 8.70 -5.15 19.62
CA ILE A 73 9.48 -5.50 18.42
C ILE A 73 10.69 -4.58 18.27
N TYR A 74 10.52 -3.27 18.41
CA TYR A 74 11.64 -2.34 18.30
C TYR A 74 12.69 -2.59 19.39
N GLN A 75 12.25 -2.65 20.66
CA GLN A 75 13.15 -2.80 21.80
C GLN A 75 13.92 -4.12 21.77
N ASP A 76 13.22 -5.23 21.54
CA ASP A 76 13.80 -6.57 21.69
C ASP A 76 14.56 -7.03 20.46
N ARG A 77 14.22 -6.52 19.26
CA ARG A 77 14.72 -7.06 17.99
C ARG A 77 15.57 -6.07 17.19
N VAL A 78 15.37 -4.77 17.35
CA VAL A 78 15.96 -3.75 16.46
C VAL A 78 16.93 -2.82 17.18
N ALA A 79 16.57 -2.29 18.34
CA ALA A 79 17.35 -1.29 19.07
C ALA A 79 18.79 -1.76 19.35
N GLY A 80 18.96 -3.01 19.77
CA GLY A 80 20.28 -3.61 20.00
C GLY A 80 21.13 -3.69 18.72
N LEU A 81 20.53 -3.98 17.57
CA LEU A 81 21.24 -4.04 16.29
C LEU A 81 21.73 -2.67 15.84
N PHE A 82 20.89 -1.64 15.97
CA PHE A 82 21.29 -0.26 15.67
C PHE A 82 22.42 0.22 16.60
N ALA A 83 22.36 -0.10 17.89
CA ALA A 83 23.43 0.21 18.84
C ALA A 83 24.75 -0.48 18.47
N LEU A 84 24.72 -1.77 18.14
CA LEU A 84 25.89 -2.53 17.71
C LEU A 84 26.49 -1.99 16.40
N ALA A 85 25.65 -1.49 15.50
CA ALA A 85 26.08 -0.86 14.24
C ALA A 85 26.60 0.58 14.43
N GLY A 86 26.56 1.15 15.65
CA GLY A 86 26.98 2.52 15.92
C GLY A 86 26.04 3.59 15.35
N ILE A 87 24.79 3.24 15.08
CA ILE A 87 23.75 4.14 14.56
C ILE A 87 23.16 4.94 15.72
N GLN A 88 23.09 6.26 15.55
CA GLN A 88 22.45 7.14 16.52
C GLN A 88 20.95 7.16 16.26
N THR A 89 20.14 6.81 17.26
CA THR A 89 18.69 6.74 17.14
C THR A 89 18.01 7.67 18.13
N GLU A 90 17.12 8.53 17.64
CA GLU A 90 16.14 9.24 18.46
C GLU A 90 14.78 8.55 18.27
N VAL A 91 14.05 8.24 19.35
CA VAL A 91 12.81 7.46 19.29
C VAL A 91 11.61 8.29 19.74
N ILE A 92 10.57 8.33 18.91
CA ILE A 92 9.27 8.96 19.19
C ILE A 92 8.22 7.84 19.31
N GLY A 93 7.80 7.57 20.55
CA GLY A 93 6.88 6.47 20.88
C GLY A 93 5.41 6.85 21.04
N GLU A 94 5.08 8.14 21.07
CA GLU A 94 3.71 8.62 21.28
C GLU A 94 3.35 9.68 20.23
N TYR A 95 2.62 9.26 19.20
CA TYR A 95 1.92 10.18 18.31
C TYR A 95 0.45 9.73 18.19
N PRO A 96 -0.50 10.57 18.65
CA PRO A 96 -1.92 10.25 18.63
C PRO A 96 -2.48 10.49 17.22
N HIS A 97 -2.13 9.61 16.28
CA HIS A 97 -2.56 9.62 14.87
C HIS A 97 -2.05 10.84 14.07
N ASN A 98 -1.52 10.57 12.88
CA ASN A 98 -0.88 11.54 11.99
C ASN A 98 0.43 12.12 12.54
N ILE A 99 1.54 11.54 12.07
CA ILE A 99 2.86 12.17 12.19
C ILE A 99 2.77 13.61 11.63
N PRO A 100 3.11 14.65 12.43
CA PRO A 100 2.96 16.01 11.97
C PRO A 100 3.87 16.28 10.77
N PRO A 101 3.47 17.17 9.83
CA PRO A 101 4.30 17.54 8.67
C PRO A 101 5.62 18.22 9.06
N HIS A 102 5.80 18.52 10.35
CA HIS A 102 7.08 18.87 10.96
C HIS A 102 7.46 17.81 12.00
N PRO A 103 7.98 16.64 11.57
CA PRO A 103 8.23 15.53 12.48
C PRO A 103 9.24 15.86 13.59
N HIS A 104 10.18 16.79 13.34
CA HIS A 104 11.15 17.24 14.33
C HIS A 104 11.83 18.57 13.92
N PRO A 105 12.20 19.46 14.86
CA PRO A 105 12.94 20.70 14.56
C PRO A 105 14.35 20.46 13.97
N TYR A 106 14.94 19.26 14.13
CA TYR A 106 16.34 18.98 13.72
C TYR A 106 16.49 17.93 12.60
N LEU A 107 15.54 17.84 11.67
CA LEU A 107 15.63 16.92 10.52
C LEU A 107 16.79 17.22 9.54
N ALA A 108 17.48 18.35 9.67
CA ALA A 108 18.57 18.73 8.76
C ALA A 108 19.85 17.89 8.98
N ASP A 109 20.03 17.34 10.18
CA ASP A 109 21.22 16.58 10.56
C ASP A 109 20.98 15.06 10.57
N LEU A 110 19.85 14.61 10.02
CA LEU A 110 19.48 13.20 9.96
C LEU A 110 19.81 12.61 8.59
N ASP A 111 20.11 11.32 8.59
CA ASP A 111 20.34 10.56 7.36
C ASP A 111 19.09 9.81 6.89
N GLY A 112 18.12 9.60 7.78
CA GLY A 112 16.90 8.87 7.47
C GLY A 112 15.87 8.86 8.60
N LEU A 113 14.66 8.46 8.26
CA LEU A 113 13.53 8.25 9.16
C LEU A 113 13.19 6.77 9.16
N VAL A 114 12.81 6.21 10.30
CA VAL A 114 12.39 4.82 10.42
C VAL A 114 10.99 4.77 11.01
N CYS A 115 10.06 4.06 10.38
CA CYS A 115 8.77 3.73 10.99
C CYS A 115 8.76 2.29 11.50
N VAL A 116 8.21 2.10 12.71
CA VAL A 116 7.92 0.79 13.29
C VAL A 116 6.40 0.67 13.40
N GLY A 117 5.80 -0.13 12.53
CA GLY A 117 4.36 -0.22 12.38
C GLY A 117 3.95 -0.96 11.11
N GLY A 118 2.70 -0.79 10.71
CA GLY A 118 2.21 -1.31 9.42
C GLY A 118 2.18 -0.27 8.31
N ASP A 119 1.57 -0.63 7.19
CA ASP A 119 1.45 0.21 5.98
C ASP A 119 0.89 1.62 6.28
N GLY A 120 -0.09 1.74 7.19
CA GLY A 120 -0.65 3.03 7.59
C GLY A 120 0.37 3.97 8.25
N THR A 121 1.26 3.42 9.10
CA THR A 121 2.31 4.21 9.74
C THR A 121 3.37 4.68 8.75
N PHE A 122 3.72 3.82 7.79
CA PHE A 122 4.56 4.22 6.66
C PHE A 122 3.91 5.34 5.86
N ASN A 123 2.61 5.22 5.55
CA ASN A 123 1.89 6.23 4.78
C ASN A 123 1.89 7.58 5.48
N GLU A 124 1.64 7.65 6.78
CA GLU A 124 1.73 8.91 7.54
C GLU A 124 3.12 9.56 7.43
N LEU A 125 4.18 8.76 7.59
CA LEU A 125 5.56 9.24 7.51
C LEU A 125 5.91 9.74 6.09
N MET A 126 5.48 9.00 5.07
CA MET A 126 5.67 9.37 3.67
C MET A 126 5.00 10.70 3.35
N HIS A 127 3.72 10.87 3.73
CA HIS A 127 2.99 12.13 3.51
C HIS A 127 3.68 13.28 4.21
N ALA A 128 4.04 13.14 5.48
CA ALA A 128 4.73 14.17 6.24
C ALA A 128 6.06 14.58 5.58
N LEU A 129 6.81 13.61 5.07
CA LEU A 129 8.12 13.85 4.44
C LEU A 129 7.97 14.54 3.07
N ILE A 130 7.05 14.08 2.22
CA ILE A 130 6.79 14.68 0.91
C ILE A 130 6.29 16.12 1.10
N SER A 131 5.25 16.33 1.91
CA SER A 131 4.66 17.66 2.11
C SER A 131 5.65 18.66 2.71
N ARG A 132 6.52 18.21 3.63
CA ARG A 132 7.61 19.06 4.13
C ARG A 132 8.55 19.50 3.00
N THR A 133 8.91 18.56 2.13
CA THR A 133 9.86 18.78 1.04
C THR A 133 9.28 19.77 0.03
N GLN A 134 8.02 19.57 -0.37
CA GLN A 134 7.35 20.48 -1.31
C GLN A 134 7.14 21.87 -0.71
N ARG A 135 6.71 21.96 0.55
CA ARG A 135 6.54 23.24 1.26
C ARG A 135 7.85 24.03 1.35
N LYS A 136 8.96 23.36 1.65
CA LYS A 136 10.29 24.00 1.72
C LYS A 136 10.73 24.53 0.34
N ALA A 137 10.32 23.85 -0.73
CA ALA A 137 10.61 24.24 -2.11
C ALA A 137 9.60 25.24 -2.70
N GLY A 138 8.51 25.55 -1.99
CA GLY A 138 7.43 26.40 -2.50
C GLY A 138 6.62 25.75 -3.63
N ILE A 139 6.59 24.41 -3.70
CA ILE A 139 5.86 23.66 -4.73
C ILE A 139 4.45 23.38 -4.23
N PRO A 140 3.40 23.79 -4.96
CA PRO A 140 2.02 23.53 -4.57
C PRO A 140 1.64 22.08 -4.86
N GLU A 141 1.40 21.30 -3.81
CA GLU A 141 1.00 19.89 -3.88
C GLU A 141 -0.37 19.69 -4.55
N ASP A 142 -1.25 20.69 -4.45
CA ASP A 142 -2.59 20.71 -5.03
C ASP A 142 -2.58 20.75 -6.57
N ASN A 143 -1.50 21.26 -7.18
CA ASN A 143 -1.37 21.27 -8.63
C ASN A 143 -0.99 19.85 -9.15
N PRO A 144 -1.86 19.15 -9.89
CA PRO A 144 -1.59 17.79 -10.37
C PRO A 144 -0.43 17.71 -11.38
N MET A 145 -0.04 18.85 -11.96
CA MET A 145 1.05 18.97 -12.92
C MET A 145 2.35 19.44 -12.29
N ALA A 146 2.37 19.73 -10.98
CA ALA A 146 3.58 20.18 -10.31
C ALA A 146 4.67 19.09 -10.34
N PRO A 147 5.91 19.44 -10.70
CA PRO A 147 7.04 18.52 -10.61
C PRO A 147 7.45 18.39 -9.14
N LEU A 148 6.92 17.38 -8.45
CA LEU A 148 7.24 17.12 -7.05
C LEU A 148 8.73 16.79 -6.89
N LEU A 149 9.37 17.34 -5.85
CA LEU A 149 10.76 17.06 -5.55
C LEU A 149 10.91 15.84 -4.63
N PRO A 150 11.86 14.94 -4.91
CA PRO A 150 12.12 13.81 -4.02
C PRO A 150 12.74 14.29 -2.70
N PRO A 151 12.26 13.83 -1.54
CA PRO A 151 12.91 14.09 -0.26
C PRO A 151 14.33 13.52 -0.22
N GLN A 152 15.25 14.23 0.44
CA GLN A 152 16.63 13.74 0.61
C GLN A 152 16.74 12.62 1.66
N LEU A 153 15.81 12.59 2.63
CA LEU A 153 15.78 11.57 3.68
C LEU A 153 15.20 10.27 3.14
N ARG A 154 15.83 9.15 3.52
CA ARG A 154 15.34 7.80 3.24
C ARG A 154 14.38 7.34 4.33
N ILE A 155 13.43 6.49 3.97
CA ILE A 155 12.47 5.87 4.91
C ILE A 155 12.85 4.40 5.14
N GLY A 156 13.04 4.02 6.40
CA GLY A 156 13.19 2.63 6.83
C GLY A 156 11.86 2.11 7.37
N ILE A 157 11.52 0.88 7.06
CA ILE A 157 10.28 0.24 7.51
C ILE A 157 10.66 -0.95 8.38
N ILE A 158 10.24 -0.95 9.64
CA ILE A 158 10.28 -2.13 10.51
C ILE A 158 8.85 -2.68 10.59
N PRO A 159 8.57 -3.84 9.97
CA PRO A 159 7.23 -4.40 9.90
C PRO A 159 6.73 -4.78 11.30
N ALA A 160 5.60 -4.20 11.68
CA ALA A 160 4.87 -4.53 12.89
C ALA A 160 3.36 -4.43 12.66
N GLY A 161 2.88 -4.59 11.43
CA GLY A 161 1.47 -4.60 11.09
C GLY A 161 0.94 -6.00 10.84
N SER A 162 -0.33 -6.08 10.42
CA SER A 162 -0.99 -7.35 10.09
C SER A 162 -0.77 -7.82 8.67
N THR A 163 -0.38 -6.90 7.78
CA THR A 163 -0.32 -7.15 6.33
C THR A 163 1.07 -6.84 5.81
N ASP A 164 1.55 -5.62 6.08
CA ASP A 164 2.88 -5.12 5.74
C ASP A 164 3.22 -5.32 4.26
N CYS A 165 2.25 -5.02 3.39
CA CYS A 165 2.39 -5.21 1.94
C CYS A 165 3.58 -4.43 1.38
N ILE A 166 3.80 -3.19 1.85
CA ILE A 166 4.85 -2.32 1.33
C ILE A 166 6.22 -2.89 1.70
N CYS A 167 6.37 -3.38 2.94
CA CYS A 167 7.60 -4.03 3.39
C CYS A 167 7.82 -5.33 2.59
N PHE A 168 6.80 -6.18 2.49
CA PHE A 168 6.89 -7.45 1.76
C PHE A 168 7.29 -7.24 0.29
N ALA A 169 6.66 -6.28 -0.39
CA ALA A 169 6.89 -6.06 -1.81
C ALA A 169 8.23 -5.32 -2.11
N THR A 170 8.90 -4.77 -1.10
CA THR A 170 10.20 -4.08 -1.26
C THR A 170 11.39 -4.83 -0.69
N VAL A 171 11.18 -5.63 0.36
CA VAL A 171 12.22 -6.42 1.04
C VAL A 171 12.07 -7.92 0.76
N GLY A 172 10.87 -8.39 0.42
CA GLY A 172 10.56 -9.80 0.17
C GLY A 172 10.13 -10.60 1.41
N THR A 173 10.17 -9.99 2.60
CA THR A 173 9.79 -10.62 3.87
C THR A 173 9.25 -9.58 4.86
N ASN A 174 8.46 -10.04 5.83
CA ASN A 174 7.94 -9.23 6.94
C ASN A 174 8.72 -9.45 8.25
N ASP A 175 10.01 -9.79 8.14
CA ASP A 175 10.88 -10.01 9.30
C ASP A 175 11.55 -8.69 9.76
N PRO A 176 11.28 -8.22 11.01
CA PRO A 176 11.83 -6.97 11.54
C PRO A 176 13.36 -6.90 11.54
N VAL A 177 14.03 -8.04 11.74
CA VAL A 177 15.49 -8.12 11.80
C VAL A 177 16.08 -7.91 10.42
N THR A 178 15.53 -8.57 9.41
CA THR A 178 15.94 -8.40 8.01
C THR A 178 15.80 -6.95 7.56
N SER A 179 14.68 -6.29 7.89
CA SER A 179 14.50 -4.87 7.59
C SER A 179 15.52 -3.97 8.32
N ALA A 180 15.83 -4.26 9.59
CA ALA A 180 16.85 -3.54 10.35
C ALA A 180 18.25 -3.70 9.71
N LEU A 181 18.56 -4.88 9.16
CA LEU A 181 19.83 -5.11 8.47
C LEU A 181 19.96 -4.28 7.18
N HIS A 182 18.90 -4.17 6.37
CA HIS A 182 18.91 -3.29 5.19
C HIS A 182 19.12 -1.82 5.54
N ILE A 183 18.55 -1.37 6.66
CA ILE A 183 18.80 -0.02 7.21
C ILE A 183 20.27 0.14 7.62
N ILE A 184 20.84 -0.84 8.32
CA ILE A 184 22.24 -0.82 8.77
C ILE A 184 23.21 -0.80 7.58
N ILE A 185 22.96 -1.64 6.57
CA ILE A 185 23.76 -1.71 5.34
C ILE A 185 23.67 -0.39 4.56
N GLY A 186 22.57 0.34 4.71
CA GLY A 186 22.34 1.59 4.02
C GLY A 186 21.86 1.41 2.58
N ASP A 187 21.17 0.31 2.29
CA ASP A 187 20.56 0.05 0.99
C ASP A 187 19.63 1.21 0.59
N SER A 188 19.42 1.37 -0.71
CA SER A 188 18.60 2.45 -1.25
C SER A 188 17.79 1.96 -2.45
N GLN A 189 16.49 1.78 -2.23
CA GLN A 189 15.52 1.42 -3.24
C GLN A 189 14.63 2.64 -3.53
N PRO A 190 14.71 3.25 -4.73
CA PRO A 190 13.76 4.28 -5.11
C PRO A 190 12.37 3.68 -5.32
N LEU A 191 11.34 4.45 -4.98
CA LEU A 191 9.93 4.09 -5.21
C LEU A 191 9.18 5.19 -5.96
N ASP A 192 8.36 4.76 -6.90
CA ASP A 192 7.34 5.58 -7.54
C ASP A 192 6.20 5.86 -6.55
N VAL A 193 5.62 7.06 -6.64
CA VAL A 193 4.51 7.49 -5.80
C VAL A 193 3.41 8.04 -6.69
N CYS A 194 2.20 7.60 -6.43
CA CYS A 194 1.01 7.97 -7.16
C CYS A 194 0.30 9.09 -6.38
N SER A 195 0.16 10.29 -6.95
CA SER A 195 -0.61 11.38 -6.33
C SER A 195 -2.05 11.35 -6.82
N VAL A 196 -2.99 11.35 -5.89
CA VAL A 196 -4.43 11.32 -6.19
C VAL A 196 -5.04 12.69 -5.91
N HIS A 197 -5.69 13.26 -6.92
CA HIS A 197 -6.29 14.59 -6.88
C HIS A 197 -7.76 14.54 -7.25
N HIS A 198 -8.54 15.46 -6.68
CA HIS A 198 -9.91 15.77 -7.06
C HIS A 198 -10.03 17.28 -7.24
N HIS A 199 -10.43 17.75 -8.43
CA HIS A 199 -10.53 19.17 -8.78
C HIS A 199 -9.33 20.03 -8.28
N GLU A 200 -8.11 19.64 -8.66
CA GLU A 200 -6.88 20.35 -8.28
C GLU A 200 -6.66 20.46 -6.76
N ARG A 201 -7.20 19.52 -5.99
CA ARG A 201 -6.88 19.33 -4.58
C ARG A 201 -6.24 17.98 -4.37
N LEU A 202 -5.06 17.95 -3.74
CA LEU A 202 -4.43 16.69 -3.38
C LEU A 202 -5.28 15.99 -2.30
N LEU A 203 -5.70 14.77 -2.60
CA LEU A 203 -6.40 13.92 -1.64
C LEU A 203 -5.40 13.08 -0.85
N ARG A 204 -4.51 12.37 -1.54
CA ARG A 204 -3.58 11.40 -0.93
C ARG A 204 -2.45 11.01 -1.88
N TYR A 205 -1.33 10.59 -1.32
CA TYR A 205 -0.27 9.83 -2.00
C TYR A 205 -0.44 8.32 -1.78
N ALA A 206 -0.17 7.52 -2.81
CA ALA A 206 -0.22 6.07 -2.77
C ALA A 206 1.09 5.48 -3.31
N VAL A 207 1.50 4.33 -2.80
CA VAL A 207 2.66 3.57 -3.32
C VAL A 207 2.29 2.15 -3.73
N SER A 208 1.21 1.59 -3.21
CA SER A 208 0.82 0.21 -3.50
C SER A 208 -0.37 0.14 -4.44
N LEU A 209 -1.56 0.50 -3.97
CA LEU A 209 -2.83 0.29 -4.67
C LEU A 209 -3.76 1.51 -4.54
N VAL A 210 -4.25 1.98 -5.68
CA VAL A 210 -5.41 2.85 -5.80
C VAL A 210 -6.53 2.06 -6.50
N GLY A 211 -7.56 1.66 -5.74
CA GLY A 211 -8.59 0.73 -6.21
C GLY A 211 -10.02 1.26 -6.04
N TYR A 212 -10.82 1.27 -7.11
CA TYR A 212 -12.25 1.59 -7.12
C TYR A 212 -13.10 0.34 -7.28
N GLY A 213 -14.35 0.38 -6.83
CA GLY A 213 -15.27 -0.75 -6.92
C GLY A 213 -14.97 -1.75 -5.81
N PHE A 214 -14.72 -3.01 -6.18
CA PHE A 214 -14.55 -4.11 -5.22
C PHE A 214 -13.63 -3.77 -4.03
N TYR A 215 -12.40 -3.31 -4.26
CA TYR A 215 -11.46 -3.02 -3.17
C TYR A 215 -11.91 -1.84 -2.29
N GLY A 216 -12.42 -0.78 -2.91
CA GLY A 216 -12.97 0.37 -2.18
C GLY A 216 -14.16 0.00 -1.32
N ASP A 217 -15.11 -0.76 -1.88
CA ASP A 217 -16.29 -1.26 -1.16
C ASP A 217 -15.91 -2.17 0.01
N VAL A 218 -14.93 -3.07 -0.20
CA VAL A 218 -14.42 -3.95 0.86
C VAL A 218 -13.80 -3.14 1.99
N VAL A 219 -12.95 -2.17 1.68
CA VAL A 219 -12.33 -1.32 2.70
C VAL A 219 -13.41 -0.53 3.44
N SER A 220 -14.30 0.16 2.73
CA SER A 220 -15.40 0.95 3.31
C SER A 220 -16.34 0.14 4.20
N ASP A 221 -16.72 -1.08 3.79
CA ASP A 221 -17.54 -1.97 4.60
C ASP A 221 -16.75 -2.50 5.81
N SER A 222 -15.47 -2.84 5.63
CA SER A 222 -14.62 -3.39 6.70
C SER A 222 -14.37 -2.41 7.85
N GLU A 223 -14.40 -1.10 7.57
CA GLU A 223 -14.30 -0.05 8.56
C GLU A 223 -15.49 -0.02 9.53
N ARG A 224 -16.68 -0.47 9.09
CA ARG A 224 -17.86 -0.63 9.96
C ARG A 224 -17.73 -1.83 10.91
N HIS A 225 -16.78 -2.70 10.63
CA HIS A 225 -16.59 -3.96 11.34
C HIS A 225 -15.20 -4.04 12.02
N ARG A 226 -14.63 -2.91 12.46
CA ARG A 226 -13.34 -2.88 13.19
C ARG A 226 -13.30 -3.87 14.37
N TRP A 227 -14.46 -4.12 15.01
CA TRP A 227 -14.60 -5.05 16.13
C TRP A 227 -14.21 -6.50 15.80
N MET A 228 -14.22 -6.90 14.52
CA MET A 228 -13.83 -8.25 14.09
C MET A 228 -12.31 -8.43 13.92
N GLY A 229 -11.52 -7.37 14.10
CA GLY A 229 -10.09 -7.41 13.82
C GLY A 229 -9.82 -7.80 12.36
N PRO A 230 -8.74 -8.55 12.04
CA PRO A 230 -8.36 -8.89 10.67
C PRO A 230 -9.42 -9.64 9.85
N MET A 231 -10.33 -10.38 10.51
CA MET A 231 -11.38 -11.16 9.84
C MET A 231 -12.40 -10.28 9.09
N ARG A 232 -12.46 -8.98 9.42
CA ARG A 232 -13.31 -8.00 8.75
C ARG A 232 -13.13 -7.96 7.24
N TYR A 233 -11.89 -8.11 6.76
CA TYR A 233 -11.60 -8.05 5.33
C TYR A 233 -12.13 -9.27 4.58
N ASP A 234 -11.98 -10.46 5.16
CA ASP A 234 -12.47 -11.69 4.55
C ASP A 234 -14.01 -11.70 4.50
N PHE A 235 -14.67 -11.20 5.56
CA PHE A 235 -16.12 -11.03 5.60
C PHE A 235 -16.63 -10.02 4.57
N SER A 236 -16.07 -8.79 4.56
CA SER A 236 -16.45 -7.74 3.61
C SER A 236 -16.15 -8.14 2.17
N GLY A 237 -15.02 -8.83 1.93
CA GLY A 237 -14.65 -9.42 0.65
C GLY A 237 -15.68 -10.42 0.16
N PHE A 238 -16.05 -11.41 0.98
CA PHE A 238 -17.07 -12.39 0.65
C PHE A 238 -18.42 -11.75 0.33
N LYS A 239 -18.85 -10.78 1.17
CA LYS A 239 -20.08 -10.00 0.95
C LYS A 239 -20.02 -9.24 -0.38
N ALA A 240 -18.91 -8.58 -0.70
CA ALA A 240 -18.74 -7.82 -1.94
C ALA A 240 -18.79 -8.72 -3.18
N VAL A 241 -18.16 -9.91 -3.14
CA VAL A 241 -18.24 -10.91 -4.23
C VAL A 241 -19.68 -11.36 -4.44
N LEU A 242 -20.43 -11.64 -3.36
CA LEU A 242 -21.84 -12.03 -3.47
C LEU A 242 -22.72 -10.92 -4.02
N CYS A 243 -22.44 -9.66 -3.68
CA CYS A 243 -23.20 -8.53 -4.19
C CYS A 243 -22.85 -8.19 -5.65
N ASN A 244 -21.64 -8.50 -6.12
CA ASN A 244 -21.17 -8.38 -7.51
C ASN A 244 -21.59 -7.06 -8.19
N ARG A 245 -21.33 -5.93 -7.51
CA ARG A 245 -21.77 -4.59 -7.94
C ARG A 245 -20.83 -4.01 -8.98
N SER A 246 -21.38 -3.58 -10.11
CA SER A 246 -20.66 -2.89 -11.18
C SER A 246 -21.01 -1.40 -11.20
N TYR A 247 -20.03 -0.55 -11.51
CA TYR A 247 -20.15 0.90 -11.53
C TYR A 247 -19.83 1.43 -12.92
N GLU A 248 -20.63 2.36 -13.43
CA GLU A 248 -20.51 2.90 -14.79
C GLU A 248 -19.69 4.19 -14.79
N GLY A 249 -18.77 4.32 -15.72
CA GLY A 249 -17.96 5.53 -15.86
C GLY A 249 -16.98 5.47 -17.02
N THR A 250 -16.22 6.55 -17.15
CA THR A 250 -15.20 6.76 -18.17
C THR A 250 -13.82 6.73 -17.50
N VAL A 251 -12.94 5.86 -17.99
CA VAL A 251 -11.55 5.72 -17.55
C VAL A 251 -10.68 6.28 -18.65
N GLU A 252 -10.01 7.40 -18.41
CA GLU A 252 -8.99 7.95 -19.31
C GLU A 252 -7.60 7.69 -18.74
N PHE A 253 -6.65 7.25 -19.55
CA PHE A 253 -5.31 6.95 -19.05
C PHE A 253 -4.23 7.24 -20.07
N LEU A 254 -3.06 7.62 -19.57
CA LEU A 254 -1.89 7.95 -20.36
C LEU A 254 -0.97 6.74 -20.46
N THR A 255 -0.99 6.06 -21.61
CA THR A 255 -0.12 4.90 -21.86
C THR A 255 1.32 5.31 -22.16
N VAL A 256 2.27 4.47 -21.73
CA VAL A 256 3.68 4.59 -22.09
C VAL A 256 3.89 4.04 -23.49
N GLY A 257 4.53 4.81 -24.37
CA GLY A 257 4.92 4.29 -25.68
C GLY A 257 6.12 3.35 -25.57
N GLY A 258 6.02 2.15 -26.16
CA GLY A 258 7.13 1.21 -26.35
C GLY A 258 6.68 -0.24 -26.44
N THR A 259 7.49 -1.11 -27.05
CA THR A 259 7.25 -2.57 -27.13
C THR A 259 7.41 -3.32 -25.79
N GLU A 260 7.99 -2.66 -24.77
CA GLU A 260 8.23 -3.18 -23.41
C GLU A 260 7.28 -2.57 -22.35
N ALA A 261 6.14 -2.03 -22.79
CA ALA A 261 5.21 -1.29 -21.94
C ALA A 261 3.96 -2.11 -21.58
N ASN A 262 4.06 -3.44 -21.47
CA ASN A 262 2.93 -4.28 -21.09
C ASN A 262 3.08 -4.83 -19.66
N PRO A 263 2.05 -4.73 -18.81
CA PRO A 263 2.04 -5.40 -17.50
C PRO A 263 2.19 -6.92 -17.55
N ARG A 264 2.01 -7.54 -18.74
CA ARG A 264 2.26 -8.96 -18.99
C ARG A 264 3.71 -9.28 -19.35
N ASP A 265 4.57 -8.28 -19.49
CA ASP A 265 6.00 -8.48 -19.70
C ASP A 265 6.54 -9.18 -18.44
N GLN A 266 7.05 -10.40 -18.56
CA GLN A 266 7.44 -11.25 -17.41
C GLN A 266 8.70 -10.72 -16.67
N THR A 267 9.12 -9.50 -16.98
CA THR A 267 10.24 -8.81 -16.35
C THR A 267 9.80 -8.27 -14.99
N ARG A 268 10.07 -9.01 -13.92
CA ARG A 268 9.92 -8.47 -12.56
C ARG A 268 10.99 -7.41 -12.29
N CYS A 269 10.58 -6.33 -11.63
CA CYS A 269 11.51 -5.35 -11.08
C CYS A 269 12.35 -5.97 -9.95
N ARG A 270 13.68 -6.03 -10.13
CA ARG A 270 14.61 -6.69 -9.19
C ARG A 270 15.57 -5.73 -8.47
N GLY A 271 15.33 -4.42 -8.58
CA GLY A 271 16.23 -3.39 -8.07
C GLY A 271 17.32 -3.01 -9.08
N ARG A 272 17.61 -1.70 -9.11
CA ARG A 272 18.61 -0.96 -9.92
C ARG A 272 18.71 -1.34 -11.41
N GLU A 273 17.69 -1.00 -12.19
CA GLU A 273 17.88 -0.74 -13.61
C GLU A 273 18.53 0.64 -13.79
N THR A 274 19.86 0.64 -13.94
CA THR A 274 20.58 1.80 -14.48
C THR A 274 20.20 1.97 -15.95
N GLY A 275 19.42 3.02 -16.22
CA GLY A 275 19.26 3.69 -17.51
C GLY A 275 19.40 2.83 -18.78
N SER A 276 18.28 2.52 -19.42
CA SER A 276 18.30 2.33 -20.87
C SER A 276 18.66 3.68 -21.51
N ASN A 277 19.89 3.76 -22.01
CA ASN A 277 20.38 4.87 -22.81
C ASN A 277 19.49 5.05 -24.04
N GLY A 278 18.92 6.24 -24.19
CA GLY A 278 18.83 6.92 -25.48
C GLY A 278 18.03 6.25 -26.61
N VAL A 279 16.96 5.51 -26.32
CA VAL A 279 15.95 5.22 -27.34
C VAL A 279 14.85 6.27 -27.19
N SER A 280 14.55 6.98 -28.29
CA SER A 280 13.42 7.91 -28.36
C SER A 280 12.15 7.18 -27.92
N SER A 281 11.73 7.38 -26.67
CA SER A 281 10.50 6.79 -26.15
C SER A 281 9.35 7.25 -27.06
N PRO A 282 8.58 6.32 -27.67
CA PRO A 282 7.42 6.71 -28.44
C PRO A 282 6.50 7.57 -27.57
N ALA A 283 5.87 8.57 -28.19
CA ALA A 283 5.09 9.56 -27.47
C ALA A 283 3.98 8.90 -26.63
N SER A 284 3.91 9.27 -25.34
CA SER A 284 2.79 8.86 -24.47
C SER A 284 1.47 9.31 -25.09
N LYS A 285 0.49 8.41 -25.12
CA LYS A 285 -0.81 8.67 -25.75
C LYS A 285 -1.94 8.45 -24.76
N TRP A 286 -2.80 9.46 -24.63
CA TRP A 286 -4.06 9.33 -23.92
C TRP A 286 -4.98 8.36 -24.66
N GLN A 287 -5.50 7.40 -23.90
CA GLN A 287 -6.52 6.45 -24.30
C GLN A 287 -7.67 6.54 -23.31
N TRP A 288 -8.82 6.01 -23.69
CA TRP A 288 -9.97 5.96 -22.81
C TRP A 288 -10.78 4.70 -23.04
N GLU A 289 -11.42 4.23 -21.97
CA GLU A 289 -12.37 3.14 -21.99
C GLU A 289 -13.60 3.53 -21.17
N GLN A 290 -14.78 3.41 -21.78
CA GLN A 290 -16.06 3.58 -21.11
C GLN A 290 -16.71 2.21 -20.88
N GLY A 291 -17.44 2.09 -19.76
CA GLY A 291 -18.22 0.90 -19.48
C GLY A 291 -18.60 0.75 -18.02
N ARG A 292 -19.06 -0.47 -17.69
CA ARG A 292 -19.34 -0.90 -16.32
C ARG A 292 -18.19 -1.73 -15.79
N PHE A 293 -17.65 -1.32 -14.65
CA PHE A 293 -16.49 -1.92 -14.01
C PHE A 293 -16.87 -2.49 -12.64
N LEU A 294 -16.45 -3.73 -12.37
CA LEU A 294 -16.48 -4.33 -11.03
C LEU A 294 -15.32 -3.80 -10.18
N ALA A 295 -14.16 -3.59 -10.81
CA ALA A 295 -12.99 -3.02 -10.17
C ALA A 295 -12.12 -2.24 -11.17
N ILE A 296 -11.53 -1.14 -10.70
CA ILE A 296 -10.50 -0.39 -11.40
C ILE A 296 -9.32 -0.28 -10.43
N ASN A 297 -8.20 -0.93 -10.74
CA ASN A 297 -7.05 -0.99 -9.85
C ASN A 297 -5.84 -0.38 -10.54
N LEU A 298 -5.16 0.53 -9.86
CA LEU A 298 -3.87 1.06 -10.28
C LEU A 298 -2.83 0.62 -9.26
N THR A 299 -1.83 -0.15 -9.70
CA THR A 299 -0.78 -0.69 -8.83
C THR A 299 0.58 -0.14 -9.22
N CYS A 300 1.24 0.56 -8.30
CA CYS A 300 2.56 1.17 -8.52
C CYS A 300 3.72 0.24 -8.07
N MET A 301 3.37 -0.98 -7.61
CA MET A 301 4.27 -2.07 -7.27
C MET A 301 3.48 -3.39 -7.36
N SER A 302 4.10 -4.54 -7.08
CA SER A 302 3.37 -5.81 -7.17
C SER A 302 2.16 -5.90 -6.24
N SER A 303 2.19 -5.16 -5.13
CA SER A 303 1.22 -5.27 -4.03
C SER A 303 1.14 -6.69 -3.48
N ALA A 304 2.27 -7.40 -3.51
CA ALA A 304 2.41 -8.74 -2.95
C ALA A 304 2.32 -8.72 -1.42
N CYS A 305 1.75 -9.80 -0.88
CA CYS A 305 1.67 -10.03 0.55
C CYS A 305 1.66 -11.54 0.83
N PRO A 306 1.77 -11.98 2.10
CA PRO A 306 1.74 -13.41 2.43
C PRO A 306 0.48 -14.15 1.95
N LYS A 307 -0.64 -13.43 1.74
CA LYS A 307 -1.86 -14.00 1.15
C LYS A 307 -1.77 -14.08 -0.38
N SER A 308 -1.20 -13.07 -1.06
CA SER A 308 -1.03 -13.04 -2.52
C SER A 308 0.46 -12.86 -2.83
N PRO A 309 1.24 -13.95 -2.93
CA PRO A 309 2.70 -13.87 -2.99
C PRO A 309 3.22 -13.21 -4.28
N ASP A 310 2.45 -13.29 -5.36
CA ASP A 310 2.77 -12.62 -6.62
C ASP A 310 2.12 -11.22 -6.74
N GLY A 311 1.19 -10.91 -5.83
CA GLY A 311 0.50 -9.63 -5.77
C GLY A 311 -0.59 -9.46 -6.83
N LEU A 312 -1.03 -8.23 -7.01
CA LEU A 312 -2.03 -7.83 -8.01
C LEU A 312 -1.40 -7.52 -9.37
N SER A 313 -0.11 -7.18 -9.43
CA SER A 313 0.63 -7.04 -10.68
C SER A 313 2.10 -7.50 -10.52
N PRO A 314 2.40 -8.78 -10.75
CA PRO A 314 3.72 -9.36 -10.47
C PRO A 314 4.89 -8.66 -11.16
N SER A 315 4.62 -8.05 -12.32
CA SER A 315 5.60 -7.35 -13.15
C SER A 315 5.57 -5.82 -12.98
N ALA A 316 4.81 -5.29 -12.02
CA ALA A 316 4.83 -3.86 -11.74
C ALA A 316 6.21 -3.42 -11.27
N HIS A 317 6.73 -2.38 -11.92
CA HIS A 317 8.03 -1.83 -11.60
C HIS A 317 7.94 -0.91 -10.38
N LEU A 318 9.02 -0.86 -9.59
CA LEU A 318 9.06 -0.03 -8.38
C LEU A 318 9.44 1.43 -8.67
N ALA A 319 10.09 1.73 -9.81
CA ALA A 319 10.91 2.94 -9.98
C ALA A 319 11.02 3.45 -11.43
N ASP A 320 10.14 3.02 -12.33
CA ASP A 320 10.21 3.35 -13.77
C ASP A 320 9.33 4.55 -14.16
N GLY A 321 8.53 5.06 -13.22
CA GLY A 321 7.59 6.15 -13.42
C GLY A 321 6.26 5.68 -14.01
N THR A 322 5.91 4.41 -13.83
CA THR A 322 4.68 3.82 -14.37
C THR A 322 3.90 3.09 -13.29
N ALA A 323 2.63 2.83 -13.57
CA ALA A 323 1.78 1.98 -12.76
C ALA A 323 0.96 1.08 -13.69
N ASP A 324 0.60 -0.10 -13.22
CA ASP A 324 -0.21 -1.04 -13.97
C ASP A 324 -1.69 -0.80 -13.64
N LEU A 325 -2.46 -0.41 -14.65
CA LEU A 325 -3.91 -0.21 -14.60
C LEU A 325 -4.59 -1.52 -14.98
N ILE A 326 -5.35 -2.10 -14.06
CA ILE A 326 -6.14 -3.33 -14.23
C ILE A 326 -7.61 -2.95 -14.21
N LEU A 327 -8.29 -3.11 -15.34
CA LEU A 327 -9.72 -2.86 -15.49
C LEU A 327 -10.46 -4.20 -15.48
N VAL A 328 -11.34 -4.38 -14.51
CA VAL A 328 -12.20 -5.56 -14.42
C VAL A 328 -13.61 -5.15 -14.80
N ARG A 329 -14.01 -5.50 -16.02
CA ARG A 329 -15.36 -5.23 -16.56
C ARG A 329 -16.40 -6.12 -15.88
N GLU A 330 -17.65 -5.70 -15.99
CA GLU A 330 -18.80 -6.46 -15.51
C GLU A 330 -18.77 -7.92 -15.97
N CYS A 331 -18.82 -8.83 -15.00
CA CYS A 331 -18.84 -10.27 -15.22
C CYS A 331 -19.69 -10.96 -14.14
N SER A 332 -19.90 -12.27 -14.26
CA SER A 332 -20.65 -13.02 -13.24
C SER A 332 -19.86 -13.13 -11.93
N ALA A 333 -20.55 -13.29 -10.80
CA ALA A 333 -19.89 -13.45 -9.49
C ALA A 333 -18.91 -14.64 -9.46
N LEU A 334 -19.21 -15.73 -10.18
CA LEU A 334 -18.27 -16.85 -10.35
C LEU A 334 -17.06 -16.45 -11.22
N GLY A 335 -17.28 -15.69 -12.29
CA GLY A 335 -16.19 -15.12 -13.10
C GLY A 335 -15.27 -14.24 -12.26
N PHE A 336 -15.84 -13.38 -11.42
CA PHE A 336 -15.07 -12.51 -10.53
C PHE A 336 -14.36 -13.31 -9.42
N LEU A 337 -14.99 -14.34 -8.84
CA LEU A 337 -14.32 -15.23 -7.90
C LEU A 337 -13.15 -15.98 -8.56
N CYS A 338 -13.31 -16.44 -9.80
CA CYS A 338 -12.23 -17.02 -10.59
C CYS A 338 -11.09 -16.02 -10.84
N HIS A 339 -11.39 -14.73 -11.00
CA HIS A 339 -10.36 -13.68 -11.07
C HIS A 339 -9.60 -13.58 -9.74
N LEU A 340 -10.32 -13.46 -8.62
CA LEU A 340 -9.69 -13.38 -7.30
C LEU A 340 -8.86 -14.62 -6.96
N SER A 341 -9.30 -15.82 -7.36
CA SER A 341 -8.54 -17.04 -7.09
C SER A 341 -7.23 -17.12 -7.88
N ARG A 342 -7.09 -16.41 -9.01
CA ARG A 342 -5.83 -16.38 -9.76
C ARG A 342 -4.71 -15.65 -9.03
N HIS A 343 -5.02 -14.70 -8.15
CA HIS A 343 -4.01 -14.09 -7.28
C HIS A 343 -3.38 -15.08 -6.28
N MET A 344 -3.99 -16.26 -6.12
CA MET A 344 -3.53 -17.31 -5.21
C MET A 344 -2.84 -18.48 -5.91
N ASP A 345 -2.94 -18.60 -7.25
CA ASP A 345 -2.64 -19.87 -7.95
C ASP A 345 -1.56 -19.80 -9.04
N HIS A 346 -0.71 -18.76 -9.03
CA HIS A 346 0.41 -18.53 -9.95
C HIS A 346 0.05 -18.49 -11.45
N ARG A 347 -1.24 -18.62 -11.83
CA ARG A 347 -1.68 -18.48 -13.22
C ARG A 347 -1.68 -17.01 -13.62
N ASP A 348 -1.66 -16.76 -14.93
CA ASP A 348 -1.81 -15.40 -15.46
C ASP A 348 -3.16 -14.83 -15.02
N GLN A 349 -3.11 -13.96 -14.02
CA GLN A 349 -4.24 -13.25 -13.43
C GLN A 349 -4.99 -12.33 -14.42
N PHE A 350 -4.35 -12.00 -15.55
CA PHE A 350 -4.90 -11.13 -16.57
C PHE A 350 -5.57 -11.88 -17.72
N ASP A 351 -5.37 -13.19 -17.85
CA ASP A 351 -5.90 -14.00 -18.96
C ASP A 351 -7.40 -14.33 -18.80
N LEU A 352 -8.23 -13.29 -18.67
CA LEU A 352 -9.68 -13.35 -18.51
C LEU A 352 -10.33 -12.39 -19.50
N PRO A 353 -11.44 -12.76 -20.17
CA PRO A 353 -12.04 -11.97 -21.24
C PRO A 353 -12.63 -10.63 -20.77
N PHE A 354 -12.84 -10.47 -19.46
CA PHE A 354 -13.36 -9.25 -18.84
C PHE A 354 -12.27 -8.45 -18.12
N VAL A 355 -10.99 -8.79 -18.27
CA VAL A 355 -9.86 -8.08 -17.67
C VAL A 355 -9.02 -7.45 -18.78
N SER A 356 -8.84 -6.13 -18.74
CA SER A 356 -7.85 -5.41 -19.54
C SER A 356 -6.79 -4.80 -18.64
N VAL A 357 -5.56 -4.70 -19.16
CA VAL A 357 -4.41 -4.23 -18.39
C VAL A 357 -3.52 -3.33 -19.23
N HIS A 358 -3.12 -2.19 -18.67
CA HIS A 358 -2.34 -1.16 -19.35
C HIS A 358 -1.26 -0.62 -18.43
N ARG A 359 -0.06 -0.40 -18.95
CA ARG A 359 0.98 0.35 -18.22
C ARG A 359 0.79 1.84 -18.47
N VAL A 360 0.62 2.61 -17.41
CA VAL A 360 0.17 4.01 -17.49
C VAL A 360 1.02 4.94 -16.62
N GLN A 361 1.04 6.22 -16.98
CA GLN A 361 1.70 7.29 -16.21
C GLN A 361 0.69 8.20 -15.50
N ALA A 362 -0.56 8.19 -15.95
CA ALA A 362 -1.66 8.95 -15.39
C ALA A 362 -2.98 8.26 -15.68
N LEU A 363 -3.96 8.50 -14.81
CA LEU A 363 -5.32 8.01 -14.87
C LEU A 363 -6.28 9.16 -14.53
N ARG A 364 -7.44 9.20 -15.18
CA ARG A 364 -8.61 9.97 -14.76
C ARG A 364 -9.81 9.06 -14.80
N PHE A 365 -10.64 9.17 -13.78
CA PHE A 365 -11.89 8.44 -13.75
C PHE A 365 -13.02 9.42 -13.45
N THR A 366 -14.04 9.35 -14.30
CA THR A 366 -15.27 10.12 -14.16
C THR A 366 -16.44 9.14 -14.09
N PRO A 367 -17.19 9.08 -12.99
CA PRO A 367 -18.37 8.24 -12.91
C PRO A 367 -19.50 8.87 -13.74
N LYS A 368 -20.27 8.04 -14.43
CA LYS A 368 -21.32 8.49 -15.35
C LYS A 368 -22.38 9.38 -14.68
N GLN A 369 -22.72 9.11 -13.42
CA GLN A 369 -23.73 9.89 -12.70
C GLN A 369 -23.32 11.36 -12.48
N LEU A 370 -22.02 11.66 -12.48
CA LEU A 370 -21.53 13.03 -12.42
C LEU A 370 -21.52 13.67 -13.82
N GLU A 371 -21.23 12.90 -14.88
CA GLU A 371 -21.37 13.36 -16.27
C GLU A 371 -22.83 13.79 -16.55
N ASP A 372 -23.81 12.95 -16.19
CA ASP A 372 -25.24 13.22 -16.39
C ASP A 372 -25.75 14.44 -15.58
N SER A 373 -25.12 14.72 -14.43
CA SER A 373 -25.50 15.83 -13.54
C SER A 373 -25.09 17.20 -14.09
N GLU A 374 -24.04 17.26 -14.92
CA GLU A 374 -23.61 18.49 -15.60
C GLU A 374 -24.48 18.81 -16.83
N GLU A 375 -25.08 17.78 -17.45
CA GLU A 375 -25.93 17.91 -18.65
C GLU A 375 -27.44 18.06 -18.35
N GLY A 376 -27.85 18.06 -17.08
CA GLY A 376 -29.21 18.41 -16.66
C GLY A 376 -30.26 17.30 -16.77
N GLU A 377 -29.85 16.03 -16.95
CA GLU A 377 -30.77 14.89 -16.95
C GLU A 377 -30.97 14.33 -15.54
N GLN A 378 -32.24 14.21 -15.11
CA GLN A 378 -32.55 13.54 -13.83
C GLN A 378 -32.33 12.02 -13.97
N PRO A 379 -31.57 11.37 -13.08
CA PRO A 379 -31.30 9.96 -13.19
C PRO A 379 -32.55 9.13 -12.93
N GLY A 380 -32.97 8.36 -13.94
CA GLY A 380 -34.02 7.36 -13.83
C GLY A 380 -33.61 6.23 -12.88
N ARG A 381 -34.29 6.13 -11.74
CA ARG A 381 -34.12 5.05 -10.75
C ARG A 381 -34.41 3.68 -11.37
N ARG A 382 -33.39 2.84 -11.56
CA ARG A 382 -33.56 1.41 -11.85
C ARG A 382 -32.94 0.57 -10.73
N GLY A 383 -33.82 -0.04 -9.93
CA GLY A 383 -33.44 -0.94 -8.84
C GLY A 383 -32.71 -2.20 -9.30
N TRP A 384 -31.52 -2.43 -8.77
CA TRP A 384 -30.78 -3.69 -8.95
C TRP A 384 -31.33 -4.77 -7.99
N LYS A 385 -31.82 -5.89 -8.53
CA LYS A 385 -32.18 -7.09 -7.75
C LYS A 385 -31.05 -8.12 -7.86
N GLY A 386 -30.12 -8.10 -6.90
CA GLY A 386 -29.10 -9.13 -6.77
C GLY A 386 -29.70 -10.48 -6.31
N LEU A 387 -28.91 -11.55 -6.38
CA LEU A 387 -29.33 -12.93 -6.07
C LEU A 387 -29.76 -13.16 -4.60
N LEU A 388 -29.42 -12.24 -3.69
CA LEU A 388 -29.69 -12.30 -2.25
C LEU A 388 -30.42 -11.02 -1.80
N GLY A 389 -31.70 -10.90 -2.17
CA GLY A 389 -32.56 -9.78 -1.80
C GLY A 389 -32.62 -9.59 -0.27
N GLY A 390 -31.81 -8.67 0.24
CA GLY A 390 -31.69 -8.37 1.67
C GLY A 390 -30.26 -7.99 2.11
N LEU A 391 -29.24 -8.70 1.64
CA LEU A 391 -27.86 -8.52 2.13
C LEU A 391 -27.17 -7.30 1.50
N CYS A 392 -27.56 -6.97 0.27
CA CYS A 392 -26.98 -5.90 -0.55
C CYS A 392 -27.88 -4.65 -0.62
N CYS A 393 -28.81 -4.48 0.33
CA CYS A 393 -29.77 -3.37 0.34
C CYS A 393 -29.08 -2.02 0.59
N GLY A 394 -29.23 -1.11 -0.39
CA GLY A 394 -28.70 0.25 -0.38
C GLY A 394 -28.00 0.56 -1.70
N GLU A 395 -28.67 1.31 -2.58
CA GLU A 395 -28.07 1.89 -3.79
C GLU A 395 -27.10 3.00 -3.36
N GLN A 396 -25.80 2.69 -3.27
CA GLN A 396 -24.83 3.75 -3.50
C GLN A 396 -24.59 3.79 -5.01
N PRO A 397 -24.96 4.89 -5.70
CA PRO A 397 -24.76 5.01 -7.13
C PRO A 397 -23.27 5.01 -7.50
N LEU A 398 -22.41 5.29 -6.53
CA LEU A 398 -20.97 5.40 -6.64
C LEU A 398 -20.30 4.45 -5.64
N SER A 399 -19.20 3.84 -6.04
CA SER A 399 -18.26 3.21 -5.10
C SER A 399 -17.35 4.26 -4.46
N SER A 400 -16.52 3.81 -3.53
CA SER A 400 -15.41 4.58 -2.97
C SER A 400 -14.08 4.11 -3.56
N TRP A 401 -13.06 4.96 -3.53
CA TRP A 401 -11.69 4.54 -3.80
C TRP A 401 -11.02 4.09 -2.50
N SER A 402 -10.21 3.03 -2.58
CA SER A 402 -9.19 2.70 -1.60
C SER A 402 -7.83 3.16 -2.10
N CYS A 403 -7.07 3.82 -1.23
CA CYS A 403 -5.71 4.28 -1.48
C CYS A 403 -4.84 3.74 -0.35
N ASP A 404 -4.06 2.68 -0.63
CA ASP A 404 -3.24 1.94 0.34
C ASP A 404 -3.98 1.56 1.63
N GLY A 405 -5.24 1.14 1.49
CA GLY A 405 -6.09 0.71 2.61
C GLY A 405 -6.94 1.80 3.25
N GLU A 406 -6.87 3.05 2.77
CA GLU A 406 -7.66 4.18 3.25
C GLU A 406 -8.71 4.60 2.23
N THR A 407 -9.92 4.95 2.66
CA THR A 407 -11.01 5.36 1.74
C THR A 407 -10.90 6.82 1.33
N LEU A 408 -11.20 7.14 0.06
CA LEU A 408 -11.33 8.51 -0.43
C LEU A 408 -12.79 8.98 -0.46
N PRO A 409 -13.06 10.29 -0.26
CA PRO A 409 -14.41 10.83 -0.20
C PRO A 409 -15.05 11.11 -1.57
N HIS A 410 -14.25 11.21 -2.63
CA HIS A 410 -14.71 11.55 -3.98
C HIS A 410 -14.51 10.36 -4.92
N ALA A 411 -15.48 10.16 -5.83
CA ALA A 411 -15.44 9.10 -6.83
C ALA A 411 -14.72 9.54 -8.11
N ASP A 412 -14.87 10.80 -8.51
CA ASP A 412 -14.11 11.39 -9.62
C ASP A 412 -12.72 11.80 -9.14
N ILE A 413 -11.69 11.22 -9.75
CA ILE A 413 -10.30 11.45 -9.37
C ILE A 413 -9.41 11.52 -10.59
N SER A 414 -8.27 12.17 -10.42
CA SER A 414 -7.11 12.06 -11.30
C SER A 414 -5.92 11.52 -10.51
N VAL A 415 -5.15 10.64 -11.14
CA VAL A 415 -3.95 10.05 -10.56
C VAL A 415 -2.77 10.30 -11.47
N ARG A 416 -1.63 10.65 -10.89
CA ARG A 416 -0.36 10.81 -11.61
C ARG A 416 0.74 10.04 -10.91
N VAL A 417 1.53 9.32 -11.69
CA VAL A 417 2.72 8.61 -11.19
C VAL A 417 3.92 9.55 -11.18
N HIS A 418 4.58 9.64 -10.04
CA HIS A 418 5.82 10.40 -9.83
C HIS A 418 6.99 9.43 -9.72
N ARG A 419 7.89 9.50 -10.70
CA ARG A 419 9.03 8.60 -10.80
C ARG A 419 10.01 8.81 -9.65
N GLN A 420 10.30 7.74 -8.91
CA GLN A 420 11.34 7.69 -7.86
C GLN A 420 11.21 8.81 -6.82
N LEU A 421 9.97 9.15 -6.44
CA LEU A 421 9.71 10.29 -5.57
C LEU A 421 10.24 10.06 -4.15
N ILE A 422 10.27 8.83 -3.66
CA ILE A 422 10.83 8.51 -2.33
C ILE A 422 11.89 7.41 -2.43
N HIS A 423 12.70 7.29 -1.38
CA HIS A 423 13.74 6.27 -1.29
C HIS A 423 13.60 5.50 0.02
N LEU A 424 13.63 4.17 -0.07
CA LEU A 424 13.57 3.28 1.08
C LEU A 424 14.94 2.68 1.40
N PHE A 425 15.17 2.38 2.68
CA PHE A 425 16.21 1.46 3.11
C PHE A 425 15.82 0.02 2.81
N ALA A 426 15.86 -0.35 1.53
CA ALA A 426 15.53 -1.66 1.01
C ALA A 426 16.36 -1.94 -0.25
N ARG A 427 16.44 -3.21 -0.65
CA ARG A 427 17.24 -3.65 -1.81
C ARG A 427 16.41 -4.17 -2.99
N GLY A 428 15.10 -4.37 -2.79
CA GLY A 428 14.25 -5.13 -3.70
C GLY A 428 14.18 -6.61 -3.30
N ILE A 429 13.29 -7.36 -3.95
CA ILE A 429 13.08 -8.79 -3.66
C ILE A 429 14.25 -9.60 -4.24
N GLU A 430 15.11 -10.15 -3.37
CA GLU A 430 16.15 -11.09 -3.75
C GLU A 430 15.53 -12.46 -4.15
N GLN A 431 16.01 -13.10 -5.22
CA GLN A 431 15.59 -14.47 -5.51
C GLN A 431 16.07 -15.39 -4.40
N GLY A 432 15.18 -16.25 -3.90
CA GLY A 432 15.61 -17.48 -3.25
C GLY A 432 16.50 -18.22 -4.25
N MET A 433 17.78 -18.39 -3.92
CA MET A 433 18.58 -19.42 -4.57
C MET A 433 17.77 -20.70 -4.45
N GLY A 434 17.21 -21.19 -5.56
CA GLY A 434 16.76 -22.56 -5.62
C GLY A 434 17.93 -23.39 -5.13
N LEU A 435 17.76 -24.03 -3.98
CA LEU A 435 18.65 -25.09 -3.55
C LEU A 435 18.63 -26.10 -4.72
N LEU A 436 19.70 -26.10 -5.50
CA LEU A 436 20.00 -27.12 -6.50
C LEU A 436 20.08 -28.49 -5.84
#